data_AF-A0A0F7WXD6-F1
#
_entry.id   AF-A0A0F7WXD6-F1
#
_cell.length_a   1.000
_cell.length_b   1.000
_cell.length_c   1.000
_cell.angle_alpha   90.00
_cell.angle_beta   90.00
_cell.angle_gamma   90.00
#
_symmetry.space_group_name_H-M   'P 1'
#
loop_
_entity.id
_entity.type
_entity.pdbx_description
1 polymer ?
#
loop_
_entity_poly.entity_id
_entity_poly.type
_entity_poly.pdbx_seq_one_letter_code
_entity_poly.pdbx_strand_id
1 'polypeptide(L)'
;MRSSFSLLLISSSLAFPLLMSVSADAADLTLGSRDSYNGDTSTTEFTPKAATSDASGTTYILDGDVSISQAGKQTSLTTSCFSNTAGNLTFLGNGFSLHFDNIISSTVAGVVVSNTAASGITKFSGFSTLRMLAAPRTTGKGAIKITDGLVFESIGNLDLNENASSENGGAINTKTLSLTGSTRFVAFLGNSSSQQGGAIYASGDSVISENAGILSFGNNSATTSGGAISAEGNLVISNNQNIFFDGCKATTNGGAIDCNKAGANPDPILTLSGNESLHFLNNTAGNSGGAIYTKKLVLSSGRGGVLFSNNKAANATPKGGAIAILDSGEISISADLGNIIFEGNTTSTTGSPASVTRNAIDLASNAKFLNLRATRGNKVIFYDPITSSGATDKLSLNKADAGSGNTYEGYIVFSGEKLSEVRNLTI
;
A
#
# COMPACT_ATOMS: atom_id res chain seq x y z
N MET A 1 -43.28 -50.65 -36.26
CA MET A 1 -42.25 -50.78 -37.32
C MET A 1 -41.62 -49.42 -37.53
N ARG A 2 -40.28 -49.39 -37.54
CA ARG A 2 -39.46 -48.18 -37.62
C ARG A 2 -39.68 -47.45 -38.94
N SER A 3 -39.80 -46.12 -38.90
CA SER A 3 -39.64 -45.26 -40.06
C SER A 3 -38.73 -44.10 -39.67
N SER A 4 -37.58 -44.07 -40.33
CA SER A 4 -36.41 -43.23 -40.10
C SER A 4 -36.66 -41.81 -40.62
N PHE A 5 -36.29 -40.80 -39.82
CA PHE A 5 -36.07 -39.44 -40.31
C PHE A 5 -34.70 -39.38 -41.00
N SER A 6 -34.66 -38.98 -42.26
CA SER A 6 -33.43 -38.66 -42.98
C SER A 6 -33.06 -37.20 -42.74
N LEU A 7 -31.92 -36.98 -42.09
CA LEU A 7 -31.33 -35.66 -41.86
C LEU A 7 -30.51 -35.28 -43.11
N LEU A 8 -30.84 -34.16 -43.73
CA LEU A 8 -30.11 -33.60 -44.87
C LEU A 8 -28.86 -32.86 -44.36
N LEU A 9 -27.66 -33.37 -44.66
CA LEU A 9 -26.38 -32.69 -44.43
C LEU A 9 -26.12 -31.68 -45.55
N ILE A 10 -26.06 -30.39 -45.21
CA ILE A 10 -25.46 -29.36 -46.06
C ILE A 10 -24.04 -29.12 -45.52
N SER A 11 -23.05 -29.61 -46.25
CA SER A 11 -21.63 -29.36 -46.00
C SER A 11 -21.21 -28.04 -46.65
N SER A 12 -20.87 -27.05 -45.85
CA SER A 12 -20.17 -25.84 -46.31
C SER A 12 -18.79 -25.79 -45.66
N SER A 13 -17.76 -26.06 -46.45
CA SER A 13 -16.34 -25.95 -46.11
C SER A 13 -15.95 -24.48 -45.96
N LEU A 14 -15.70 -24.05 -44.72
CA LEU A 14 -15.06 -22.77 -44.41
C LEU A 14 -13.57 -23.03 -44.17
N ALA A 15 -12.74 -22.74 -45.18
CA ALA A 15 -11.29 -22.81 -45.04
C ALA A 15 -10.79 -21.61 -44.22
N PHE A 16 -10.42 -21.84 -42.97
CA PHE A 16 -9.63 -20.88 -42.20
C PHE A 16 -8.16 -20.95 -42.65
N PRO A 17 -7.50 -19.84 -42.99
CA PRO A 17 -6.05 -19.84 -43.10
C PRO A 17 -5.47 -20.05 -41.70
N LEU A 18 -4.73 -21.14 -41.53
CA LEU A 18 -3.93 -21.43 -40.35
C LEU A 18 -2.76 -20.43 -40.31
N LEU A 19 -2.99 -19.26 -39.72
CA LEU A 19 -1.91 -18.40 -39.26
C LEU A 19 -1.23 -19.14 -38.12
N MET A 20 -0.13 -19.83 -38.42
CA MET A 20 0.84 -20.23 -37.40
C MET A 20 1.42 -18.95 -36.80
N SER A 21 0.80 -18.45 -35.72
CA SER A 21 1.47 -17.54 -34.81
C SER A 21 2.56 -18.35 -34.11
N VAL A 22 3.78 -18.27 -34.62
CA VAL A 22 4.97 -18.53 -33.80
C VAL A 22 4.88 -17.55 -32.63
N SER A 23 4.52 -18.06 -31.45
CA SER A 23 4.68 -17.34 -30.20
C SER A 23 6.17 -17.06 -30.05
N ALA A 24 6.56 -15.79 -30.14
CA ALA A 24 7.89 -15.39 -29.74
C ALA A 24 7.97 -15.63 -28.23
N ASP A 25 8.81 -16.59 -27.80
CA ASP A 25 9.08 -16.83 -26.39
C ASP A 25 9.68 -15.57 -25.75
N ALA A 26 9.32 -15.32 -24.49
CA ALA A 26 9.92 -14.24 -23.72
C ALA A 26 11.45 -14.45 -23.61
N ALA A 27 12.21 -13.36 -23.65
CA ALA A 27 13.66 -13.44 -23.52
C ALA A 27 14.08 -13.82 -22.09
N ASP A 28 14.74 -14.97 -21.91
CA ASP A 28 15.31 -15.40 -20.64
C ASP A 28 16.77 -14.94 -20.51
N LEU A 29 17.07 -14.24 -19.41
CA LEU A 29 18.39 -13.71 -19.08
C LEU A 29 18.81 -14.20 -17.69
N THR A 30 20.00 -14.76 -17.56
CA THR A 30 20.53 -15.18 -16.26
C THR A 30 21.13 -13.98 -15.51
N LEU A 31 20.85 -13.90 -14.20
CA LEU A 31 21.54 -13.02 -13.25
C LEU A 31 22.23 -13.87 -12.19
N GLY A 32 23.56 -13.80 -12.14
CA GLY A 32 24.35 -14.56 -11.19
C GLY A 32 25.25 -13.70 -10.35
N SER A 33 25.94 -14.31 -9.38
CA SER A 33 26.82 -13.56 -8.47
C SER A 33 27.91 -12.75 -9.16
N ARG A 34 28.25 -13.09 -10.42
CA ARG A 34 29.16 -12.35 -11.30
C ARG A 34 28.63 -10.98 -11.74
N ASP A 35 27.31 -10.78 -11.67
CA ASP A 35 26.64 -9.50 -11.94
C ASP A 35 26.64 -8.55 -10.74
N SER A 36 27.16 -9.01 -9.59
CA SER A 36 27.34 -8.16 -8.42
C SER A 36 28.35 -7.04 -8.70
N TYR A 37 28.13 -5.90 -8.04
CA TYR A 37 28.95 -4.72 -8.17
C TYR A 37 29.11 -4.03 -6.82
N ASN A 38 30.29 -3.50 -6.54
CA ASN A 38 30.53 -2.64 -5.38
C ASN A 38 31.42 -1.46 -5.78
N GLY A 39 30.84 -0.26 -5.82
CA GLY A 39 31.52 0.98 -6.19
C GLY A 39 32.53 1.50 -5.18
N ASP A 40 32.63 0.91 -3.98
CA ASP A 40 33.70 1.21 -3.03
C ASP A 40 35.00 0.46 -3.37
N THR A 41 34.89 -0.70 -4.03
CA THR A 41 36.05 -1.57 -4.36
C THR A 41 36.34 -1.65 -5.85
N SER A 42 35.36 -1.34 -6.71
CA SER A 42 35.50 -1.41 -8.16
C SER A 42 36.31 -0.24 -8.71
N THR A 43 37.20 -0.53 -9.66
CA THR A 43 37.94 0.48 -10.44
C THR A 43 37.19 0.90 -11.70
N THR A 44 36.21 0.10 -12.15
CA THR A 44 35.33 0.42 -13.28
C THR A 44 33.97 0.87 -12.78
N GLU A 45 33.32 1.79 -13.50
CA GLU A 45 31.97 2.22 -13.16
C GLU A 45 30.93 1.11 -13.40
N PHE A 46 29.84 1.14 -12.63
CA PHE A 46 28.70 0.26 -12.85
C PHE A 46 28.06 0.57 -14.19
N THR A 47 27.82 -0.47 -14.99
CA THR A 47 27.05 -0.36 -16.22
C THR A 47 25.67 -0.99 -15.99
N PRO A 48 24.59 -0.19 -16.03
CA PRO A 48 23.23 -0.73 -16.00
C PRO A 48 22.98 -1.77 -17.11
N LYS A 49 22.05 -2.70 -16.87
CA LYS A 49 21.67 -3.66 -17.91
C LYS A 49 21.04 -2.92 -19.08
N ALA A 50 21.31 -3.41 -20.29
CA ALA A 50 20.74 -2.82 -21.50
C ALA A 50 19.20 -2.79 -21.41
N ALA A 51 18.61 -1.70 -21.89
CA ALA A 51 17.15 -1.58 -21.89
C ALA A 51 16.52 -2.69 -22.74
N THR A 52 15.46 -3.28 -22.21
CA THR A 52 14.71 -4.36 -22.84
C THR A 52 13.45 -3.78 -23.50
N SER A 53 13.01 -4.41 -24.59
CA SER A 53 11.90 -3.93 -25.41
C SER A 53 11.18 -5.07 -26.13
N ASP A 54 11.21 -6.27 -25.56
CA ASP A 54 10.54 -7.43 -26.13
C ASP A 54 9.04 -7.35 -25.82
N ALA A 55 8.20 -7.31 -26.85
CA ALA A 55 6.75 -7.28 -26.67
C ALA A 55 6.19 -8.54 -26.00
N SER A 56 6.87 -9.69 -26.17
CA SER A 56 6.56 -10.93 -25.45
C SER A 56 7.01 -10.91 -23.98
N GLY A 57 7.84 -9.94 -23.60
CA GLY A 57 8.37 -9.76 -22.27
C GLY A 57 9.81 -10.28 -22.09
N THR A 58 10.39 -9.98 -20.94
CA THR A 58 11.74 -10.40 -20.55
C THR A 58 11.72 -10.96 -19.15
N THR A 59 12.46 -12.06 -18.93
CA THR A 59 12.60 -12.71 -17.63
C THR A 59 14.07 -12.73 -17.22
N TYR A 60 14.37 -12.14 -16.07
CA TYR A 60 15.65 -12.29 -15.39
C TYR A 60 15.56 -13.44 -14.37
N ILE A 61 16.42 -14.45 -14.51
CA ILE A 61 16.42 -15.66 -13.69
C ILE A 61 17.69 -15.68 -12.83
N LEU A 62 17.53 -15.67 -11.51
CA LEU A 62 18.67 -15.77 -10.60
C LEU A 62 19.22 -17.20 -10.53
N ASP A 63 20.56 -17.31 -10.65
CA ASP A 63 21.31 -18.55 -10.41
C ASP A 63 22.29 -18.43 -9.22
N GLY A 64 22.34 -17.27 -8.56
CA GLY A 64 23.12 -16.99 -7.37
C GLY A 64 22.72 -15.65 -6.73
N ASP A 65 23.22 -15.38 -5.52
CA ASP A 65 22.98 -14.10 -4.86
C ASP A 65 23.66 -12.96 -5.64
N VAL A 66 22.95 -11.86 -5.84
CA VAL A 66 23.42 -10.67 -6.55
C VAL A 66 23.31 -9.44 -5.66
N SER A 67 24.40 -8.68 -5.56
CA SER A 67 24.43 -7.43 -4.79
C SER A 67 25.03 -6.32 -5.64
N ILE A 68 24.27 -5.24 -5.84
CA ILE A 68 24.73 -4.02 -6.51
C ILE A 68 24.76 -2.91 -5.47
N SER A 69 25.95 -2.44 -5.13
CA SER A 69 26.13 -1.37 -4.15
C SER A 69 26.95 -0.21 -4.68
N GLN A 70 26.63 1.00 -4.23
CA GLN A 70 27.35 2.22 -4.58
C GLN A 70 27.40 2.50 -6.10
N ALA A 71 26.43 1.99 -6.84
CA ALA A 71 26.31 2.27 -8.26
C ALA A 71 25.98 3.76 -8.45
N GLY A 72 26.66 4.43 -9.38
CA GLY A 72 26.51 5.87 -9.60
C GLY A 72 27.39 6.78 -8.72
N LYS A 73 28.28 6.21 -7.88
CA LYS A 73 29.11 6.98 -6.93
C LYS A 73 30.10 7.93 -7.58
N GLN A 74 30.77 7.51 -8.66
CA GLN A 74 31.73 8.35 -9.39
C GLN A 74 30.98 9.28 -10.34
N THR A 75 30.23 8.67 -11.27
CA THR A 75 29.29 9.35 -12.16
C THR A 75 27.88 8.88 -11.87
N SER A 76 26.98 9.81 -11.55
CA SER A 76 25.55 9.52 -11.30
C SER A 76 24.94 8.70 -12.43
N LEU A 77 24.10 7.70 -12.11
CA LEU A 77 23.44 6.90 -13.14
C LEU A 77 22.48 7.77 -13.96
N THR A 78 22.47 7.54 -15.28
CA THR A 78 21.58 8.19 -16.26
C THR A 78 20.47 7.28 -16.76
N THR A 79 20.52 5.99 -16.40
CA THR A 79 19.49 4.97 -16.67
C THR A 79 19.29 4.09 -15.44
N SER A 80 18.16 3.38 -15.38
CA SER A 80 17.86 2.45 -14.28
C SER A 80 18.73 1.21 -14.39
N CYS A 81 19.08 0.58 -13.26
CA CYS A 81 19.80 -0.69 -13.23
C CYS A 81 19.15 -1.74 -14.16
N PHE A 82 17.82 -1.76 -14.17
CA PHE A 82 17.00 -2.52 -15.10
C PHE A 82 15.94 -1.62 -15.72
N SER A 83 15.96 -1.50 -17.05
CA SER A 83 14.99 -0.69 -17.81
C SER A 83 14.24 -1.58 -18.81
N ASN A 84 12.92 -1.41 -18.88
CA ASN A 84 12.05 -2.07 -19.86
C ASN A 84 11.09 -1.08 -20.52
N THR A 85 10.80 -1.30 -21.80
CA THR A 85 9.99 -0.39 -22.62
C THR A 85 8.84 -1.08 -23.36
N ALA A 86 8.82 -2.41 -23.42
CA ALA A 86 7.72 -3.19 -24.00
C ALA A 86 7.54 -4.50 -23.25
N GLY A 87 6.32 -5.05 -23.26
CA GLY A 87 6.01 -6.33 -22.62
C GLY A 87 6.18 -6.35 -21.10
N ASN A 88 6.09 -7.55 -20.53
CA ASN A 88 6.28 -7.79 -19.10
C ASN A 88 7.77 -7.84 -18.74
N LEU A 89 8.10 -7.48 -17.50
CA LEU A 89 9.44 -7.61 -16.94
C LEU A 89 9.38 -8.49 -15.69
N THR A 90 9.93 -9.69 -15.77
CA THR A 90 9.86 -10.68 -14.68
C THR A 90 11.23 -10.90 -14.07
N PHE A 91 11.29 -11.03 -12.75
CA PHE A 91 12.47 -11.43 -12.00
C PHE A 91 12.14 -12.66 -11.16
N LEU A 92 12.82 -13.77 -11.45
CA LEU A 92 12.69 -15.04 -10.73
C LEU A 92 13.87 -15.22 -9.78
N GLY A 93 13.60 -15.13 -8.47
CA GLY A 93 14.62 -15.20 -7.44
C GLY A 93 15.19 -16.59 -7.19
N ASN A 94 14.44 -17.68 -7.47
CA ASN A 94 14.86 -19.07 -7.25
C ASN A 94 15.45 -19.35 -5.84
N GLY A 95 15.00 -18.63 -4.82
CA GLY A 95 15.51 -18.72 -3.46
C GLY A 95 16.79 -17.91 -3.19
N PHE A 96 17.35 -17.24 -4.20
CA PHE A 96 18.49 -16.33 -4.05
C PHE A 96 18.04 -14.92 -3.68
N SER A 97 19.03 -14.09 -3.37
CA SER A 97 18.86 -12.70 -2.93
C SER A 97 19.29 -11.72 -4.02
N LEU A 98 18.56 -10.62 -4.12
CA LEU A 98 18.90 -9.49 -4.98
C LEU A 98 18.90 -8.21 -4.14
N HIS A 99 20.06 -7.58 -4.00
CA HIS A 99 20.24 -6.38 -3.19
C HIS A 99 20.71 -5.19 -4.01
N PHE A 100 20.11 -4.05 -3.72
CA PHE A 100 20.53 -2.74 -4.20
C PHE A 100 20.75 -1.82 -3.01
N ASP A 101 21.99 -1.41 -2.81
CA ASP A 101 22.39 -0.60 -1.65
C ASP A 101 23.07 0.70 -2.10
N ASN A 102 22.49 1.83 -1.74
CA ASN A 102 22.98 3.18 -2.08
C ASN A 102 23.19 3.37 -3.60
N ILE A 103 22.09 3.29 -4.36
CA ILE A 103 22.10 3.54 -5.80
C ILE A 103 21.91 5.03 -6.05
N ILE A 104 22.89 5.65 -6.73
CA ILE A 104 23.01 7.10 -6.84
C ILE A 104 22.52 7.57 -8.21
N SER A 105 21.35 8.20 -8.21
CA SER A 105 20.84 9.02 -9.32
C SER A 105 19.83 10.05 -8.83
N SER A 106 19.91 11.27 -9.36
CA SER A 106 18.93 12.33 -9.07
C SER A 106 17.86 12.50 -10.14
N THR A 107 18.05 11.93 -11.34
CA THR A 107 17.18 12.18 -12.50
C THR A 107 16.43 10.95 -13.01
N VAL A 108 16.95 9.75 -12.72
CA VAL A 108 16.39 8.48 -13.22
C VAL A 108 15.14 8.10 -12.46
N ALA A 109 14.06 7.81 -13.20
CA ALA A 109 12.78 7.42 -12.65
C ALA A 109 12.72 5.90 -12.44
N GLY A 110 12.61 5.46 -11.17
CA GLY A 110 12.80 4.07 -10.79
C GLY A 110 14.25 3.64 -10.99
N VAL A 111 15.18 4.16 -10.18
CA VAL A 111 16.62 3.97 -10.41
C VAL A 111 17.06 2.51 -10.37
N VAL A 112 16.35 1.67 -9.61
CA VAL A 112 16.58 0.23 -9.61
C VAL A 112 15.85 -0.40 -10.80
N VAL A 113 14.53 -0.24 -10.86
CA VAL A 113 13.70 -0.80 -11.94
C VAL A 113 12.74 0.23 -12.51
N SER A 114 12.77 0.36 -13.84
CA SER A 114 11.82 1.15 -14.62
C SER A 114 11.17 0.28 -15.70
N ASN A 115 9.84 0.28 -15.75
CA ASN A 115 9.10 -0.33 -16.85
C ASN A 115 8.07 0.66 -17.39
N THR A 116 8.30 1.14 -18.61
CA THR A 116 7.48 2.14 -19.28
C THR A 116 6.50 1.55 -20.29
N ALA A 117 6.44 0.22 -20.41
CA ALA A 117 5.46 -0.46 -21.25
C ALA A 117 4.02 -0.14 -20.79
N ALA A 118 3.17 0.30 -21.71
CA ALA A 118 1.83 0.81 -21.40
C ALA A 118 0.90 -0.21 -20.69
N SER A 119 1.13 -1.50 -20.89
CA SER A 119 0.41 -2.60 -20.23
C SER A 119 1.39 -3.67 -19.71
N GLY A 120 2.62 -3.27 -19.41
CA GLY A 120 3.66 -4.19 -18.93
C GLY A 120 3.58 -4.37 -17.43
N ILE A 121 3.42 -5.62 -17.00
CA ILE A 121 3.52 -6.00 -15.60
C ILE A 121 4.99 -6.24 -15.26
N THR A 122 5.44 -5.68 -14.14
CA THR A 122 6.72 -6.00 -13.55
C THR A 122 6.51 -6.91 -12.35
N LYS A 123 7.14 -8.09 -12.36
CA LYS A 123 6.94 -9.11 -11.33
C LYS A 123 8.27 -9.51 -10.69
N PHE A 124 8.32 -9.51 -9.36
CA PHE A 124 9.37 -10.15 -8.58
C PHE A 124 8.77 -11.36 -7.87
N SER A 125 9.40 -12.52 -8.01
CA SER A 125 8.90 -13.73 -7.34
C SER A 125 9.98 -14.68 -6.85
N GLY A 126 9.75 -15.31 -5.71
CA GLY A 126 10.58 -16.42 -5.21
C GLY A 126 11.97 -16.00 -4.72
N PHE A 127 12.13 -14.76 -4.25
CA PHE A 127 13.38 -14.30 -3.65
C PHE A 127 13.49 -14.74 -2.20
N SER A 128 14.69 -15.12 -1.74
CA SER A 128 14.95 -15.17 -0.29
C SER A 128 14.91 -13.75 0.27
N THR A 129 15.69 -12.83 -0.32
CA THR A 129 15.66 -11.41 0.05
C THR A 129 15.66 -10.54 -1.20
N LEU A 130 14.73 -9.60 -1.30
CA LEU A 130 14.76 -8.51 -2.26
C LEU A 130 14.94 -7.21 -1.47
N ARG A 131 16.06 -6.53 -1.68
CA ARG A 131 16.39 -5.29 -0.96
C ARG A 131 16.64 -4.13 -1.91
N MET A 132 16.06 -2.98 -1.59
CA MET A 132 16.35 -1.68 -2.16
C MET A 132 16.52 -0.68 -1.01
N LEU A 133 17.76 -0.46 -0.60
CA LEU A 133 18.13 0.43 0.48
C LEU A 133 18.79 1.68 -0.09
N ALA A 134 18.25 2.85 0.24
CA ALA A 134 18.84 4.14 -0.14
C ALA A 134 19.03 4.25 -1.67
N ALA A 135 18.06 3.79 -2.45
CA ALA A 135 18.14 3.64 -3.90
C ALA A 135 17.04 4.45 -4.60
N PRO A 136 17.09 5.79 -4.61
CA PRO A 136 18.14 6.66 -4.09
C PRO A 136 17.81 7.22 -2.68
N ARG A 137 18.80 7.72 -1.93
CA ARG A 137 18.60 8.14 -0.52
C ARG A 137 17.98 9.51 -0.30
N THR A 138 18.32 10.51 -1.11
CA THR A 138 17.98 11.92 -0.82
C THR A 138 17.33 12.63 -1.99
N THR A 139 17.96 12.62 -3.15
CA THR A 139 17.42 13.19 -4.39
C THR A 139 17.26 12.08 -5.42
N GLY A 140 16.16 12.08 -6.15
CA GLY A 140 15.84 11.08 -7.16
C GLY A 140 14.34 10.92 -7.39
N LYS A 141 13.95 9.81 -8.01
CA LYS A 141 12.57 9.54 -8.43
C LYS A 141 12.15 8.11 -8.10
N GLY A 142 12.46 7.70 -6.87
CA GLY A 142 12.14 6.38 -6.30
C GLY A 142 12.99 5.21 -6.81
N ALA A 143 12.90 4.09 -6.10
CA ALA A 143 13.59 2.85 -6.45
C ALA A 143 12.94 2.15 -7.63
N ILE A 144 11.61 2.09 -7.62
CA ILE A 144 10.81 1.40 -8.62
C ILE A 144 9.79 2.38 -9.21
N LYS A 145 9.77 2.47 -10.54
CA LYS A 145 8.71 3.21 -11.26
C LYS A 145 8.16 2.39 -12.42
N ILE A 146 6.91 1.96 -12.29
CA ILE A 146 6.25 1.07 -13.26
C ILE A 146 4.98 1.74 -13.77
N THR A 147 4.81 1.84 -15.08
CA THR A 147 3.64 2.51 -15.68
C THR A 147 2.32 1.81 -15.39
N ASP A 148 2.29 0.47 -15.36
CA ASP A 148 1.06 -0.30 -15.18
C ASP A 148 1.04 -1.13 -13.88
N GLY A 149 1.47 -2.39 -13.90
CA GLY A 149 1.37 -3.27 -12.74
C GLY A 149 2.70 -3.65 -12.11
N LEU A 150 2.78 -3.60 -10.78
CA LEU A 150 3.88 -4.14 -9.99
C LEU A 150 3.40 -5.29 -9.10
N VAL A 151 4.09 -6.43 -9.16
CA VAL A 151 3.77 -7.63 -8.40
C VAL A 151 4.99 -8.09 -7.60
N PHE A 152 4.81 -8.25 -6.30
CA PHE A 152 5.69 -9.03 -5.43
C PHE A 152 4.94 -10.29 -4.99
N GLU A 153 5.52 -11.45 -5.27
CA GLU A 153 4.91 -12.74 -4.95
C GLU A 153 5.92 -13.67 -4.28
N SER A 154 5.54 -14.27 -3.16
CA SER A 154 6.37 -15.28 -2.49
C SER A 154 7.79 -14.80 -2.18
N ILE A 155 7.91 -13.58 -1.66
CA ILE A 155 9.18 -12.99 -1.24
C ILE A 155 9.45 -13.38 0.22
N GLY A 156 10.64 -13.92 0.52
CA GLY A 156 11.04 -14.21 1.89
C GLY A 156 11.11 -12.93 2.73
N ASN A 157 12.05 -12.05 2.39
CA ASN A 157 12.23 -10.71 2.97
C ASN A 157 12.13 -9.67 1.85
N LEU A 158 11.25 -8.67 2.00
CA LEU A 158 11.15 -7.52 1.10
C LEU A 158 11.54 -6.26 1.86
N ASP A 159 12.71 -5.68 1.57
CA ASP A 159 13.25 -4.52 2.26
C ASP A 159 13.34 -3.31 1.31
N LEU A 160 12.39 -2.37 1.36
CA LEU A 160 12.47 -1.11 0.61
C LEU A 160 12.60 0.05 1.59
N ASN A 161 13.84 0.43 1.90
CA ASN A 161 14.14 1.34 3.00
C ASN A 161 14.94 2.56 2.54
N GLU A 162 14.72 3.69 3.21
CA GLU A 162 15.43 4.95 2.99
C GLU A 162 15.42 5.44 1.54
N ASN A 163 14.40 5.10 0.75
CA ASN A 163 14.28 5.54 -0.63
C ASN A 163 13.58 6.91 -0.69
N ALA A 164 14.08 7.79 -1.54
CA ALA A 164 13.59 9.14 -1.70
C ALA A 164 13.13 9.42 -3.14
N SER A 165 12.04 10.18 -3.25
CA SER A 165 11.50 10.65 -4.52
C SER A 165 11.13 12.13 -4.46
N SER A 166 11.50 12.84 -5.51
CA SER A 166 11.00 14.20 -5.80
C SER A 166 9.60 14.18 -6.44
N GLU A 167 9.10 12.99 -6.79
CA GLU A 167 7.79 12.73 -7.34
C GLU A 167 6.97 11.86 -6.36
N ASN A 168 5.79 11.41 -6.78
CA ASN A 168 5.01 10.41 -6.05
C ASN A 168 5.81 9.13 -5.78
N GLY A 169 5.59 8.51 -4.62
CA GLY A 169 6.17 7.21 -4.28
C GLY A 169 7.65 7.29 -3.93
N GLY A 170 7.99 7.35 -2.63
CA GLY A 170 9.39 7.42 -2.21
C GLY A 170 10.20 6.17 -2.58
N ALA A 171 9.61 4.98 -2.42
CA ALA A 171 10.18 3.73 -2.89
C ALA A 171 9.54 3.25 -4.20
N ILE A 172 8.22 3.27 -4.27
CA ILE A 172 7.43 2.69 -5.35
C ILE A 172 6.45 3.72 -5.92
N ASN A 173 6.49 3.89 -7.24
CA ASN A 173 5.47 4.59 -8.00
C ASN A 173 4.91 3.65 -9.07
N THR A 174 3.62 3.33 -8.98
CA THR A 174 2.95 2.44 -9.93
C THR A 174 1.48 2.79 -10.15
N LYS A 175 0.80 2.11 -11.06
CA LYS A 175 -0.66 2.19 -11.18
C LYS A 175 -1.33 1.11 -10.34
N THR A 176 -0.92 -0.14 -10.44
CA THR A 176 -1.45 -1.21 -9.57
C THR A 176 -0.32 -1.91 -8.81
N LEU A 177 -0.56 -2.24 -7.55
CA LEU A 177 0.35 -3.02 -6.72
C LEU A 177 -0.32 -4.30 -6.25
N SER A 178 0.38 -5.42 -6.37
CA SER A 178 0.06 -6.67 -5.68
C SER A 178 1.26 -7.10 -4.83
N LEU A 179 1.07 -7.20 -3.51
CA LEU A 179 2.06 -7.73 -2.57
C LEU A 179 1.46 -8.95 -1.86
N THR A 180 1.91 -10.14 -2.24
CA THR A 180 1.29 -11.39 -1.78
C THR A 180 2.29 -12.49 -1.42
N GLY A 181 1.89 -13.33 -0.46
CA GLY A 181 2.63 -14.55 -0.12
C GLY A 181 4.00 -14.30 0.52
N SER A 182 4.30 -13.10 1.01
CA SER A 182 5.58 -12.85 1.69
C SER A 182 5.65 -13.64 3.00
N THR A 183 6.75 -14.34 3.25
CA THR A 183 6.78 -15.40 4.28
C THR A 183 7.49 -15.01 5.58
N ARG A 184 8.35 -13.98 5.60
CA ARG A 184 9.07 -13.58 6.83
C ARG A 184 8.87 -12.11 7.19
N PHE A 185 9.37 -11.18 6.37
CA PHE A 185 9.33 -9.75 6.69
C PHE A 185 9.14 -8.90 5.45
N VAL A 186 8.31 -7.85 5.57
CA VAL A 186 8.16 -6.80 4.58
C VAL A 186 8.37 -5.45 5.27
N ALA A 187 9.37 -4.70 4.80
CA ALA A 187 9.80 -3.44 5.38
C ALA A 187 9.69 -2.31 4.35
N PHE A 188 8.97 -1.26 4.73
CA PHE A 188 9.04 0.04 4.10
C PHE A 188 9.40 1.05 5.19
N LEU A 189 10.69 1.31 5.37
CA LEU A 189 11.18 2.11 6.49
C LEU A 189 11.91 3.36 6.02
N GLY A 190 11.53 4.53 6.55
CA GLY A 190 12.26 5.78 6.31
C GLY A 190 12.20 6.28 4.86
N ASN A 191 11.23 5.84 4.06
CA ASN A 191 11.08 6.32 2.70
C ASN A 191 10.46 7.73 2.68
N SER A 192 10.79 8.53 1.68
CA SER A 192 10.32 9.91 1.57
C SER A 192 9.87 10.29 0.15
N SER A 193 8.76 11.00 0.06
CA SER A 193 8.21 11.56 -1.19
C SER A 193 8.00 13.06 -1.05
N SER A 194 8.42 13.82 -2.06
CA SER A 194 8.09 15.26 -2.18
C SER A 194 6.69 15.49 -2.76
N GLN A 195 5.90 14.42 -2.88
CA GLN A 195 4.49 14.46 -3.24
C GLN A 195 3.74 13.47 -2.32
N GLN A 196 2.86 12.63 -2.88
CA GLN A 196 2.07 11.66 -2.10
C GLN A 196 2.77 10.29 -2.06
N GLY A 197 2.39 9.47 -1.08
CA GLY A 197 2.89 8.10 -0.94
C GLY A 197 4.35 8.07 -0.53
N GLY A 198 4.66 8.31 0.74
CA GLY A 198 6.04 8.40 1.21
C GLY A 198 6.85 7.12 0.99
N ALA A 199 6.22 5.95 1.06
CA ALA A 199 6.79 4.71 0.57
C ALA A 199 6.19 4.32 -0.79
N ILE A 200 4.86 4.28 -0.90
CA ILE A 200 4.14 3.72 -2.03
C ILE A 200 3.12 4.73 -2.54
N TYR A 201 3.17 4.99 -3.84
CA TYR A 201 2.07 5.60 -4.58
C TYR A 201 1.50 4.63 -5.61
N ALA A 202 0.18 4.47 -5.61
CA ALA A 202 -0.58 3.72 -6.58
C ALA A 202 -1.72 4.56 -7.17
N SER A 203 -1.74 4.76 -8.49
CA SER A 203 -2.79 5.54 -9.15
C SER A 203 -4.10 4.76 -9.42
N GLY A 204 -4.10 3.45 -9.19
CA GLY A 204 -5.22 2.54 -9.37
C GLY A 204 -5.30 1.47 -8.28
N ASP A 205 -6.07 0.42 -8.54
CA ASP A 205 -6.40 -0.60 -7.54
C ASP A 205 -5.17 -1.39 -7.09
N SER A 206 -5.07 -1.62 -5.78
CA SER A 206 -3.91 -2.25 -5.15
C SER A 206 -4.32 -3.21 -4.03
N VAL A 207 -3.53 -4.27 -3.88
CA VAL A 207 -3.77 -5.36 -2.92
C VAL A 207 -2.49 -5.68 -2.17
N ILE A 208 -2.59 -5.77 -0.85
CA ILE A 208 -1.58 -6.29 0.05
C ILE A 208 -2.24 -7.41 0.84
N SER A 209 -2.01 -8.67 0.47
CA SER A 209 -2.75 -9.77 1.07
C SER A 209 -1.97 -11.06 1.24
N GLU A 210 -2.45 -11.89 2.16
CA GLU A 210 -1.94 -13.27 2.34
C GLU A 210 -0.43 -13.30 2.65
N ASN A 211 0.08 -12.26 3.30
CA ASN A 211 1.46 -12.24 3.75
C ASN A 211 1.52 -12.80 5.18
N ALA A 212 2.22 -13.93 5.33
CA ALA A 212 2.47 -14.57 6.62
C ALA A 212 3.56 -13.83 7.42
N GLY A 213 4.42 -13.07 6.74
CA GLY A 213 5.42 -12.22 7.37
C GLY A 213 4.84 -11.00 8.10
N ILE A 214 5.67 -10.35 8.91
CA ILE A 214 5.34 -9.05 9.50
C ILE A 214 5.49 -7.96 8.43
N LEU A 215 4.48 -7.09 8.31
CA LEU A 215 4.47 -5.93 7.42
C LEU A 215 4.69 -4.66 8.24
N SER A 216 5.77 -3.94 7.97
CA SER A 216 6.15 -2.75 8.70
C SER A 216 6.33 -1.55 7.77
N PHE A 217 5.46 -0.56 7.94
CA PHE A 217 5.57 0.78 7.35
C PHE A 217 5.97 1.74 8.46
N GLY A 218 7.26 2.08 8.53
CA GLY A 218 7.84 2.83 9.65
C GLY A 218 8.49 4.13 9.20
N ASN A 219 8.20 5.24 9.86
CA ASN A 219 8.87 6.53 9.64
C ASN A 219 8.87 6.99 8.16
N ASN A 220 7.88 6.60 7.38
CA ASN A 220 7.76 7.07 5.99
C ASN A 220 7.16 8.48 5.97
N SER A 221 7.57 9.30 5.00
CA SER A 221 7.14 10.70 4.93
C SER A 221 6.72 11.17 3.54
N ALA A 222 5.65 11.97 3.48
CA ALA A 222 5.14 12.60 2.27
C ALA A 222 4.95 14.10 2.50
N THR A 223 5.30 14.93 1.52
CA THR A 223 5.00 16.38 1.57
C THR A 223 3.64 16.74 0.97
N THR A 224 2.85 15.75 0.58
CA THR A 224 1.40 15.87 0.48
C THR A 224 0.75 14.82 1.38
N SER A 225 0.11 13.80 0.82
CA SER A 225 -0.75 12.86 1.54
C SER A 225 -0.19 11.43 1.55
N GLY A 226 -0.61 10.63 2.52
CA GLY A 226 -0.26 9.21 2.59
C GLY A 226 1.22 9.03 2.93
N GLY A 227 1.60 9.28 4.19
CA GLY A 227 3.00 9.23 4.60
C GLY A 227 3.65 7.87 4.36
N ALA A 228 2.91 6.78 4.42
CA ALA A 228 3.34 5.48 3.91
C ALA A 228 2.76 5.19 2.53
N ILE A 229 1.43 5.15 2.41
CA ILE A 229 0.73 4.71 1.20
C ILE A 229 -0.24 5.79 0.75
N SER A 230 -0.18 6.15 -0.53
CA SER A 230 -1.24 6.90 -1.19
C SER A 230 -1.79 6.08 -2.36
N ALA A 231 -3.09 5.79 -2.31
CA ALA A 231 -3.81 5.05 -3.32
C ALA A 231 -4.97 5.88 -3.87
N GLU A 232 -5.04 6.03 -5.20
CA GLU A 232 -6.13 6.70 -5.89
C GLU A 232 -7.22 5.74 -6.39
N GLY A 233 -6.93 4.43 -6.39
CA GLY A 233 -7.91 3.36 -6.58
C GLY A 233 -8.23 2.66 -5.26
N ASN A 234 -8.96 1.55 -5.35
CA ASN A 234 -9.25 0.71 -4.18
C ASN A 234 -7.96 0.19 -3.56
N LEU A 235 -7.87 0.22 -2.23
CA LEU A 235 -6.77 -0.38 -1.50
C LEU A 235 -7.31 -1.48 -0.59
N VAL A 236 -6.90 -2.71 -0.83
CA VAL A 236 -7.24 -3.86 -0.01
C VAL A 236 -6.01 -4.32 0.76
N ILE A 237 -6.05 -4.25 2.08
CA ILE A 237 -5.05 -4.85 2.96
C ILE A 237 -5.76 -5.95 3.74
N SER A 238 -5.54 -7.21 3.36
CA SER A 238 -6.32 -8.31 3.90
C SER A 238 -5.57 -9.61 4.16
N ASN A 239 -6.03 -10.39 5.13
CA ASN A 239 -5.50 -11.73 5.41
C ASN A 239 -3.97 -11.77 5.64
N ASN A 240 -3.39 -10.68 6.16
CA ASN A 240 -1.98 -10.65 6.55
C ASN A 240 -1.82 -11.01 8.02
N GLN A 241 -0.62 -11.44 8.43
CA GLN A 241 -0.36 -11.79 9.82
C GLN A 241 -0.32 -10.53 10.72
N ASN A 242 0.76 -9.75 10.70
CA ASN A 242 0.86 -8.54 11.54
C ASN A 242 1.23 -7.33 10.70
N ILE A 243 0.51 -6.23 10.87
CA ILE A 243 0.76 -4.99 10.13
C ILE A 243 0.95 -3.83 11.10
N PHE A 244 2.01 -3.06 10.87
CA PHE A 244 2.35 -1.85 11.62
C PHE A 244 2.52 -0.67 10.68
N PHE A 245 1.78 0.40 10.94
CA PHE A 245 2.03 1.74 10.44
C PHE A 245 2.47 2.59 11.63
N ASP A 246 3.77 2.84 11.76
CA ASP A 246 4.34 3.53 12.92
C ASP A 246 5.14 4.77 12.51
N GLY A 247 4.84 5.91 13.11
CA GLY A 247 5.58 7.15 12.92
C GLY A 247 5.52 7.70 11.49
N CYS A 248 4.54 7.29 10.67
CA CYS A 248 4.41 7.80 9.32
C CYS A 248 3.86 9.24 9.33
N LYS A 249 4.33 10.06 8.40
CA LYS A 249 4.04 11.50 8.38
C LYS A 249 3.62 12.00 7.00
N ALA A 250 2.52 12.75 6.96
CA ALA A 250 2.07 13.51 5.80
C ALA A 250 1.91 14.99 6.17
N THR A 251 2.23 15.92 5.29
CA THR A 251 1.98 17.36 5.54
C THR A 251 0.54 17.76 5.26
N THR A 252 -0.19 17.00 4.43
CA THR A 252 -1.63 17.20 4.19
C THR A 252 -2.44 16.13 4.90
N ASN A 253 -2.79 15.02 4.24
CA ASN A 253 -3.79 14.10 4.77
C ASN A 253 -3.23 12.68 4.94
N GLY A 254 -3.78 11.93 5.89
CA GLY A 254 -3.47 10.50 6.01
C GLY A 254 -2.00 10.29 6.39
N GLY A 255 -1.65 10.48 7.66
CA GLY A 255 -0.25 10.37 8.09
C GLY A 255 0.37 9.01 7.74
N ALA A 256 -0.42 7.94 7.76
CA ALA A 256 -0.04 6.64 7.20
C ALA A 256 -0.64 6.41 5.81
N ILE A 257 -1.97 6.45 5.68
CA ILE A 257 -2.70 6.06 4.47
C ILE A 257 -3.60 7.20 4.00
N ASP A 258 -3.46 7.54 2.72
CA ASP A 258 -4.46 8.30 1.95
C ASP A 258 -5.04 7.40 0.86
N CYS A 259 -6.32 7.07 0.97
CA CYS A 259 -7.03 6.24 -0.02
C CYS A 259 -8.21 7.04 -0.56
N ASN A 260 -7.93 7.89 -1.54
CA ASN A 260 -8.87 8.86 -2.06
C ASN A 260 -8.40 9.39 -3.42
N LYS A 261 -9.37 9.78 -4.27
CA LYS A 261 -9.11 10.49 -5.52
C LYS A 261 -10.21 11.51 -5.73
N ALA A 262 -9.83 12.79 -5.77
CA ALA A 262 -10.78 13.87 -5.98
C ALA A 262 -11.51 13.69 -7.32
N GLY A 263 -12.84 13.75 -7.29
CA GLY A 263 -13.70 13.61 -8.47
C GLY A 263 -13.87 12.18 -9.00
N ALA A 264 -13.40 11.16 -8.27
CA ALA A 264 -13.63 9.77 -8.64
C ALA A 264 -15.11 9.38 -8.54
N ASN A 265 -15.56 8.51 -9.46
CA ASN A 265 -16.88 7.90 -9.45
C ASN A 265 -16.81 6.48 -10.04
N PRO A 266 -16.98 5.41 -9.24
CA PRO A 266 -17.23 5.43 -7.79
C PRO A 266 -16.02 5.95 -6.99
N ASP A 267 -16.25 6.38 -5.75
CA ASP A 267 -15.17 6.74 -4.83
C ASP A 267 -14.35 5.50 -4.44
N PRO A 268 -13.00 5.63 -4.30
CA PRO A 268 -12.14 4.55 -3.84
C PRO A 268 -12.52 4.02 -2.46
N ILE A 269 -12.34 2.71 -2.25
CA ILE A 269 -12.62 2.03 -0.98
C ILE A 269 -11.31 1.54 -0.36
N LEU A 270 -11.08 1.93 0.89
CA LEU A 270 -10.07 1.32 1.75
C LEU A 270 -10.68 0.14 2.50
N THR A 271 -10.17 -1.06 2.25
CA THR A 271 -10.62 -2.30 2.91
C THR A 271 -9.48 -2.88 3.76
N LEU A 272 -9.73 -2.97 5.06
CA LEU A 272 -8.82 -3.50 6.07
C LEU A 272 -9.53 -4.70 6.73
N SER A 273 -9.24 -5.92 6.32
CA SER A 273 -10.04 -7.09 6.73
C SER A 273 -9.25 -8.38 6.87
N GLY A 274 -9.62 -9.24 7.82
CA GLY A 274 -9.00 -10.56 7.98
C GLY A 274 -7.53 -10.55 8.40
N ASN A 275 -6.92 -9.38 8.62
CA ASN A 275 -5.54 -9.29 9.13
C ASN A 275 -5.52 -9.71 10.59
N GLU A 276 -4.58 -10.58 10.98
CA GLU A 276 -4.52 -11.11 12.35
C GLU A 276 -4.31 -9.97 13.36
N SER A 277 -3.38 -9.04 13.13
CA SER A 277 -3.31 -7.76 13.87
C SER A 277 -3.02 -6.56 12.95
N LEU A 278 -3.54 -5.38 13.33
CA LEU A 278 -3.34 -4.13 12.60
C LEU A 278 -3.13 -2.94 13.55
N HIS A 279 -1.99 -2.26 13.42
CA HIS A 279 -1.59 -1.18 14.32
C HIS A 279 -1.28 0.10 13.55
N PHE A 280 -1.94 1.19 13.91
CA PHE A 280 -1.63 2.56 13.48
C PHE A 280 -1.14 3.35 14.70
N LEU A 281 0.17 3.56 14.77
CA LEU A 281 0.86 4.11 15.91
C LEU A 281 1.56 5.41 15.53
N ASN A 282 1.40 6.46 16.35
CA ASN A 282 2.21 7.69 16.26
C ASN A 282 2.19 8.38 14.88
N ASN A 283 1.18 8.14 14.04
CA ASN A 283 1.13 8.72 12.70
C ASN A 283 0.67 10.18 12.77
N THR A 284 1.23 11.02 11.90
CA THR A 284 0.95 12.46 11.91
C THR A 284 0.55 13.00 10.53
N ALA A 285 -0.56 13.73 10.47
CA ALA A 285 -0.99 14.49 9.30
C ALA A 285 -1.00 16.00 9.61
N GLY A 286 -0.53 16.84 8.68
CA GLY A 286 -0.59 18.31 8.78
C GLY A 286 -1.93 18.94 8.36
N ASN A 287 -2.94 18.12 8.07
CA ASN A 287 -4.31 18.58 7.85
C ASN A 287 -5.32 17.68 8.57
N SER A 288 -5.60 16.49 8.03
CA SER A 288 -6.67 15.63 8.53
C SER A 288 -6.32 14.14 8.41
N GLY A 289 -6.90 13.31 9.29
CA GLY A 289 -6.68 11.87 9.31
C GLY A 289 -5.25 11.55 9.73
N GLY A 290 -4.94 11.70 11.03
CA GLY A 290 -3.57 11.51 11.52
C GLY A 290 -2.97 10.16 11.15
N ALA A 291 -3.78 9.10 11.07
CA ALA A 291 -3.41 7.83 10.45
C ALA A 291 -4.02 7.68 9.05
N ILE A 292 -5.34 7.79 8.92
CA ILE A 292 -6.09 7.43 7.71
C ILE A 292 -6.94 8.62 7.25
N TYR A 293 -6.84 8.92 5.95
CA TYR A 293 -7.74 9.82 5.25
C TYR A 293 -8.38 9.08 4.08
N THR A 294 -9.70 8.97 4.06
CA THR A 294 -10.42 8.25 3.00
C THR A 294 -11.90 8.64 2.97
N LYS A 295 -12.55 8.43 1.83
CA LYS A 295 -13.99 8.64 1.72
C LYS A 295 -14.79 7.38 2.07
N LYS A 296 -14.25 6.18 1.83
CA LYS A 296 -14.92 4.92 2.15
C LYS A 296 -13.98 3.97 2.87
N LEU A 297 -14.36 3.54 4.07
CA LEU A 297 -13.59 2.64 4.90
C LEU A 297 -14.42 1.41 5.30
N VAL A 298 -13.87 0.23 5.04
CA VAL A 298 -14.34 -1.04 5.60
C VAL A 298 -13.24 -1.62 6.48
N LEU A 299 -13.50 -1.71 7.78
CA LEU A 299 -12.56 -2.23 8.78
C LEU A 299 -13.19 -3.42 9.52
N SER A 300 -12.54 -4.58 9.46
CA SER A 300 -12.84 -5.75 10.30
C SER A 300 -11.57 -6.28 10.98
N SER A 301 -11.68 -6.57 12.27
CA SER A 301 -10.56 -7.08 13.07
C SER A 301 -10.34 -8.59 12.88
N GLY A 302 -9.09 -9.03 12.73
CA GLY A 302 -8.69 -10.40 13.05
C GLY A 302 -8.51 -10.61 14.56
N ARG A 303 -7.91 -11.74 14.95
CA ARG A 303 -7.92 -12.19 16.36
C ARG A 303 -7.01 -11.36 17.26
N GLY A 304 -5.90 -10.86 16.73
CA GLY A 304 -4.99 -9.92 17.39
C GLY A 304 -5.55 -8.50 17.51
N GLY A 305 -6.64 -8.19 16.81
CA GLY A 305 -7.37 -6.92 16.94
C GLY A 305 -6.77 -5.78 16.11
N VAL A 306 -7.29 -4.58 16.35
CA VAL A 306 -6.90 -3.33 15.68
C VAL A 306 -6.64 -2.26 16.72
N LEU A 307 -5.53 -1.54 16.60
CA LEU A 307 -5.15 -0.45 17.49
C LEU A 307 -4.82 0.83 16.71
N PHE A 308 -5.52 1.91 17.05
CA PHE A 308 -5.15 3.27 16.68
C PHE A 308 -4.65 3.99 17.94
N SER A 309 -3.33 4.17 18.04
CA SER A 309 -2.70 4.77 19.22
C SER A 309 -1.88 6.01 18.86
N ASN A 310 -2.11 7.11 19.58
CA ASN A 310 -1.31 8.35 19.49
C ASN A 310 -1.20 8.97 18.09
N ASN A 311 -2.21 8.79 17.23
CA ASN A 311 -2.23 9.44 15.92
C ASN A 311 -2.66 10.91 16.05
N LYS A 312 -2.12 11.77 15.19
CA LYS A 312 -2.30 13.22 15.30
C LYS A 312 -2.60 13.88 13.96
N ALA A 313 -3.65 14.70 13.92
CA ALA A 313 -3.86 15.67 12.85
C ALA A 313 -3.63 17.10 13.36
N ALA A 314 -2.90 17.94 12.62
CA ALA A 314 -2.59 19.31 13.05
C ALA A 314 -2.80 20.34 11.94
N ASN A 315 -3.74 21.28 12.11
CA ASN A 315 -4.09 22.29 11.10
C ASN A 315 -4.77 23.51 11.74
N ALA A 316 -5.25 24.50 10.97
CA ALA A 316 -6.18 25.50 11.49
C ALA A 316 -7.52 24.84 11.89
N THR A 317 -8.01 23.90 11.08
CA THR A 317 -9.27 23.16 11.29
C THR A 317 -9.08 21.65 11.12
N PRO A 318 -8.26 21.00 11.96
CA PRO A 318 -7.90 19.60 11.81
C PRO A 318 -9.11 18.68 12.05
N LYS A 319 -9.21 17.60 11.26
CA LYS A 319 -10.27 16.59 11.36
C LYS A 319 -9.65 15.21 11.53
N GLY A 320 -10.19 14.39 12.43
CA GLY A 320 -9.81 12.98 12.53
C GLY A 320 -8.40 12.78 13.07
N GLY A 321 -8.22 12.70 14.38
CA GLY A 321 -6.91 12.45 14.98
C GLY A 321 -6.32 11.12 14.54
N ALA A 322 -7.15 10.07 14.43
CA ALA A 322 -6.78 8.83 13.74
C ALA A 322 -7.36 8.78 12.33
N ILE A 323 -8.68 8.91 12.19
CA ILE A 323 -9.38 8.68 10.91
C ILE A 323 -10.20 9.91 10.56
N ALA A 324 -10.07 10.41 9.33
CA ALA A 324 -10.97 11.40 8.76
C ALA A 324 -11.74 10.80 7.58
N ILE A 325 -13.07 10.83 7.67
CA ILE A 325 -13.98 10.40 6.60
C ILE A 325 -14.51 11.65 5.88
N LEU A 326 -14.27 11.72 4.56
CA LEU A 326 -14.65 12.87 3.73
C LEU A 326 -16.17 13.03 3.59
N ASP A 327 -16.58 14.19 3.06
CA ASP A 327 -17.98 14.53 2.82
C ASP A 327 -18.71 13.41 2.06
N SER A 328 -19.91 13.07 2.52
CA SER A 328 -20.75 11.98 2.00
C SER A 328 -20.04 10.61 1.98
N GLY A 329 -19.02 10.44 2.83
CA GLY A 329 -18.28 9.21 2.99
C GLY A 329 -18.97 8.18 3.87
N GLU A 330 -18.42 6.97 3.86
CA GLU A 330 -19.00 5.80 4.52
C GLU A 330 -17.93 5.08 5.33
N ILE A 331 -18.24 4.73 6.57
CA ILE A 331 -17.37 3.92 7.42
C ILE A 331 -18.11 2.72 7.99
N SER A 332 -17.48 1.55 7.89
CA SER A 332 -17.91 0.30 8.53
C SER A 332 -16.81 -0.18 9.46
N ILE A 333 -17.13 -0.35 10.74
CA ILE A 333 -16.23 -0.93 11.75
C ILE A 333 -16.89 -2.17 12.35
N SER A 334 -16.23 -3.32 12.23
CA SER A 334 -16.68 -4.59 12.80
C SER A 334 -15.57 -5.26 13.61
N ALA A 335 -15.75 -5.34 14.93
CA ALA A 335 -14.90 -6.16 15.79
C ALA A 335 -15.33 -7.64 15.67
N ASP A 336 -14.92 -8.29 14.58
CA ASP A 336 -15.38 -9.64 14.22
C ASP A 336 -14.68 -10.74 15.01
N LEU A 337 -13.34 -10.68 15.13
CA LEU A 337 -12.54 -11.70 15.82
C LEU A 337 -11.67 -11.16 16.97
N GLY A 338 -11.51 -9.84 17.09
CA GLY A 338 -10.69 -9.21 18.12
C GLY A 338 -11.18 -7.79 18.43
N ASN A 339 -10.55 -7.14 19.41
CA ASN A 339 -10.94 -5.80 19.80
C ASN A 339 -10.45 -4.75 18.81
N ILE A 340 -11.20 -3.66 18.65
CA ILE A 340 -10.78 -2.46 17.94
C ILE A 340 -10.69 -1.33 18.96
N ILE A 341 -9.52 -0.71 19.10
CA ILE A 341 -9.24 0.26 20.16
C ILE A 341 -8.71 1.57 19.56
N PHE A 342 -9.28 2.69 19.99
CA PHE A 342 -8.79 4.04 19.72
C PHE A 342 -8.35 4.68 21.04
N GLU A 343 -7.06 4.97 21.17
CA GLU A 343 -6.49 5.64 22.34
C GLU A 343 -5.43 6.69 21.97
N GLY A 344 -5.35 7.80 22.71
CA GLY A 344 -4.26 8.75 22.53
C GLY A 344 -4.39 9.64 21.28
N ASN A 345 -5.42 9.44 20.46
CA ASN A 345 -5.54 10.13 19.18
C ASN A 345 -5.99 11.57 19.38
N THR A 346 -5.35 12.50 18.64
CA THR A 346 -5.54 13.94 18.86
C THR A 346 -5.68 14.74 17.59
N THR A 347 -6.45 15.83 17.70
CA THR A 347 -6.40 16.95 16.77
C THR A 347 -5.72 18.14 17.45
N SER A 348 -4.92 18.92 16.71
CA SER A 348 -4.19 20.08 17.23
C SER A 348 -4.38 21.29 16.32
N THR A 349 -4.92 22.39 16.84
CA THR A 349 -4.96 23.63 16.05
C THR A 349 -3.56 24.23 15.91
N THR A 350 -3.27 24.93 14.80
CA THR A 350 -1.97 25.59 14.56
C THR A 350 -1.90 27.02 15.11
N GLY A 351 -2.91 27.48 15.84
CA GLY A 351 -2.92 28.78 16.52
C GLY A 351 -1.91 28.87 17.67
N SER A 352 -1.71 30.06 18.22
CA SER A 352 -0.90 30.29 19.42
C SER A 352 -1.77 30.83 20.56
N PRO A 353 -2.01 30.06 21.65
CA PRO A 353 -1.56 28.69 21.87
C PRO A 353 -2.35 27.66 21.03
N ALA A 354 -1.70 26.55 20.70
CA ALA A 354 -2.35 25.43 20.01
C ALA A 354 -3.36 24.76 20.94
N SER A 355 -4.57 24.50 20.45
CA SER A 355 -5.57 23.70 21.17
C SER A 355 -5.44 22.25 20.76
N VAL A 356 -5.21 21.37 21.73
CA VAL A 356 -5.10 19.92 21.51
C VAL A 356 -6.29 19.21 22.13
N THR A 357 -7.09 18.56 21.29
CA THR A 357 -8.28 17.80 21.71
C THR A 357 -8.12 16.32 21.37
N ARG A 358 -8.72 15.45 22.18
CA ARG A 358 -8.83 14.03 21.83
C ARG A 358 -9.81 13.87 20.68
N ASN A 359 -9.45 13.06 19.69
CA ASN A 359 -10.31 12.75 18.57
C ASN A 359 -9.83 11.46 17.89
N ALA A 360 -10.68 10.43 17.89
CA ALA A 360 -10.44 9.20 17.14
C ALA A 360 -10.82 9.42 15.67
N ILE A 361 -12.09 9.73 15.43
CA ILE A 361 -12.69 9.76 14.10
C ILE A 361 -13.42 11.09 13.91
N ASP A 362 -13.26 11.71 12.75
CA ASP A 362 -14.13 12.79 12.30
C ASP A 362 -14.91 12.36 11.05
N LEU A 363 -16.23 12.54 11.11
CA LEU A 363 -17.16 12.38 10.00
C LEU A 363 -17.48 13.77 9.44
N ALA A 364 -17.00 14.05 8.23
CA ALA A 364 -17.33 15.27 7.53
C ALA A 364 -18.82 15.31 7.11
N SER A 365 -19.19 16.29 6.29
CA SER A 365 -20.60 16.62 6.02
C SER A 365 -21.31 15.45 5.33
N ASN A 366 -22.44 15.01 5.89
CA ASN A 366 -23.20 13.84 5.42
C ASN A 366 -22.42 12.50 5.44
N ALA A 367 -21.22 12.44 6.02
CA ALA A 367 -20.52 11.18 6.22
C ALA A 367 -21.20 10.37 7.33
N LYS A 368 -21.17 9.03 7.22
CA LYS A 368 -21.95 8.16 8.10
C LYS A 368 -21.28 6.83 8.40
N PHE A 369 -21.66 6.26 9.54
CA PHE A 369 -21.47 4.85 9.80
C PHE A 369 -22.51 4.02 9.05
N LEU A 370 -22.04 3.06 8.26
CA LEU A 370 -22.88 1.96 7.77
C LEU A 370 -22.99 0.86 8.83
N ASN A 371 -21.86 0.54 9.46
CA ASN A 371 -21.76 -0.46 10.51
C ASN A 371 -20.88 0.04 11.66
N LEU A 372 -21.36 -0.13 12.89
CA LEU A 372 -20.56 -0.06 14.11
C LEU A 372 -21.00 -1.21 15.02
N ARG A 373 -20.22 -2.29 14.99
CA ARG A 373 -20.65 -3.57 15.55
C ARG A 373 -19.49 -4.40 16.11
N ALA A 374 -19.81 -5.27 17.06
CA ALA A 374 -18.86 -6.21 17.67
C ALA A 374 -19.53 -7.57 17.89
N THR A 375 -18.79 -8.66 17.65
CA THR A 375 -19.25 -10.02 17.97
C THR A 375 -19.15 -10.31 19.46
N ARG A 376 -19.86 -11.35 19.94
CA ARG A 376 -19.83 -11.73 21.36
C ARG A 376 -18.40 -11.94 21.86
N GLY A 377 -18.04 -11.29 22.96
CA GLY A 377 -16.69 -11.35 23.55
C GLY A 377 -15.71 -10.28 23.04
N ASN A 378 -16.02 -9.63 21.92
CA ASN A 378 -15.20 -8.56 21.34
C ASN A 378 -15.80 -7.17 21.61
N LYS A 379 -14.96 -6.15 21.44
CA LYS A 379 -15.29 -4.77 21.73
C LYS A 379 -14.75 -3.81 20.68
N VAL A 380 -15.52 -2.78 20.38
CA VAL A 380 -14.99 -1.54 19.80
C VAL A 380 -14.90 -0.51 20.93
N ILE A 381 -13.71 -0.01 21.23
CA ILE A 381 -13.45 0.88 22.36
C ILE A 381 -12.92 2.22 21.86
N PHE A 382 -13.65 3.28 22.18
CA PHE A 382 -13.26 4.66 21.93
C PHE A 382 -12.87 5.32 23.26
N TYR A 383 -11.56 5.46 23.49
CA TYR A 383 -11.04 6.34 24.53
C TYR A 383 -10.89 7.78 24.06
N ASP A 384 -10.93 8.00 22.74
CA ASP A 384 -10.96 9.32 22.13
C ASP A 384 -12.32 9.54 21.42
N PRO A 385 -12.92 10.73 21.48
CA PRO A 385 -14.23 11.01 20.89
C PRO A 385 -14.32 10.79 19.37
N ILE A 386 -15.54 10.55 18.90
CA ILE A 386 -15.94 10.66 17.49
C ILE A 386 -16.63 12.02 17.31
N THR A 387 -16.25 12.76 16.27
CA THR A 387 -16.88 14.04 15.89
C THR A 387 -17.63 13.91 14.57
N SER A 388 -18.69 14.69 14.39
CA SER A 388 -19.47 14.75 13.15
C SER A 388 -20.01 16.16 12.90
N SER A 389 -20.10 16.58 11.63
CA SER A 389 -20.73 17.84 11.23
C SER A 389 -22.23 17.73 10.89
N GLY A 390 -22.90 16.64 11.29
CA GLY A 390 -24.37 16.54 11.22
C GLY A 390 -24.91 15.37 10.40
N ALA A 391 -24.45 14.15 10.68
CA ALA A 391 -25.07 12.95 10.10
C ALA A 391 -26.56 12.88 10.49
N THR A 392 -27.45 12.81 9.49
CA THR A 392 -28.90 12.68 9.69
C THR A 392 -29.36 11.23 9.77
N ASP A 393 -28.52 10.29 9.32
CA ASP A 393 -28.83 8.87 9.28
C ASP A 393 -28.78 8.22 10.67
N LYS A 394 -29.77 7.39 10.97
CA LYS A 394 -29.82 6.62 12.23
C LYS A 394 -28.77 5.51 12.21
N LEU A 395 -27.81 5.58 13.13
CA LEU A 395 -26.88 4.47 13.39
C LEU A 395 -27.53 3.42 14.28
N SER A 396 -27.62 2.19 13.78
CA SER A 396 -28.01 1.02 14.60
C SER A 396 -26.75 0.28 15.04
N LEU A 397 -26.42 0.37 16.32
CA LEU A 397 -25.27 -0.34 16.89
C LEU A 397 -25.53 -1.85 16.87
N ASN A 398 -24.47 -2.62 16.61
CA ASN A 398 -24.54 -4.09 16.61
C ASN A 398 -25.61 -4.67 15.66
N LYS A 399 -26.00 -3.93 14.63
CA LYS A 399 -26.92 -4.44 13.61
C LYS A 399 -26.17 -5.42 12.70
N ALA A 400 -26.67 -6.64 12.61
CA ALA A 400 -26.20 -7.62 11.65
C ALA A 400 -26.71 -7.30 10.24
N ASP A 401 -25.95 -7.72 9.23
CA ASP A 401 -26.42 -7.68 7.84
C ASP A 401 -27.57 -8.69 7.69
N ALA A 402 -28.62 -8.28 6.96
CA ALA A 402 -29.79 -9.11 6.75
C ALA A 402 -29.39 -10.44 6.09
N GLY A 403 -29.76 -11.57 6.71
CA GLY A 403 -29.46 -12.90 6.18
C GLY A 403 -28.02 -13.39 6.36
N SER A 404 -27.15 -12.64 7.04
CA SER A 404 -25.75 -13.05 7.25
C SER A 404 -25.57 -14.22 8.22
N GLY A 405 -26.55 -14.50 9.08
CA GLY A 405 -26.43 -15.49 10.17
C GLY A 405 -25.47 -15.09 11.30
N ASN A 406 -24.73 -14.00 11.15
CA ASN A 406 -23.82 -13.47 12.16
C ASN A 406 -24.58 -12.72 13.26
N THR A 407 -24.25 -13.01 14.51
CA THR A 407 -24.79 -12.31 15.69
C THR A 407 -23.77 -11.32 16.24
N TYR A 408 -24.13 -10.04 16.26
CA TYR A 408 -23.33 -8.97 16.84
C TYR A 408 -23.86 -8.65 18.24
N GLU A 409 -23.22 -9.21 19.27
CA GLU A 409 -23.61 -9.08 20.68
C GLU A 409 -22.45 -8.60 21.56
N GLY A 410 -21.40 -8.06 20.94
CA GLY A 410 -20.26 -7.47 21.62
C GLY A 410 -20.56 -6.07 22.15
N TYR A 411 -19.52 -5.40 22.64
CA TYR A 411 -19.66 -4.07 23.25
C TYR A 411 -19.13 -2.96 22.36
N ILE A 412 -19.89 -1.88 22.26
CA ILE A 412 -19.41 -0.59 21.77
C ILE A 412 -19.22 0.29 23.01
N VAL A 413 -17.97 0.64 23.30
CA VAL A 413 -17.59 1.32 24.54
C VAL A 413 -17.08 2.72 24.22
N PHE A 414 -17.66 3.73 24.86
CA PHE A 414 -17.16 5.10 24.88
C PHE A 414 -16.69 5.39 26.30
N SER A 415 -15.41 5.72 26.49
CA SER A 415 -14.83 5.84 27.85
C SER A 415 -13.83 6.99 27.95
N GLY A 416 -13.95 7.77 29.03
CA GLY A 416 -12.96 8.79 29.40
C GLY A 416 -11.82 8.26 30.30
N GLU A 417 -11.75 6.95 30.56
CA GLU A 417 -10.80 6.35 31.52
C GLU A 417 -9.33 6.70 31.24
N LYS A 418 -8.96 6.91 29.97
CA LYS A 418 -7.60 7.28 29.55
C LYS A 418 -7.37 8.80 29.46
N LEU A 419 -8.32 9.61 29.92
CA LEU A 419 -8.15 11.05 30.07
C LEU A 419 -7.38 11.33 31.37
N SER A 420 -6.24 12.00 31.27
CA SER A 420 -5.58 12.57 32.46
C SER A 420 -6.45 13.68 33.05
N GLU A 421 -6.49 13.82 34.38
CA GLU A 421 -7.27 14.84 35.13
C GLU A 421 -7.09 16.29 34.66
N VAL A 422 -6.01 16.60 33.93
CA VAL A 422 -5.65 17.95 33.48
C VAL A 422 -6.36 18.39 32.18
N ARG A 423 -7.13 17.51 31.51
CA ARG A 423 -7.80 17.86 30.23
C ARG A 423 -9.30 17.63 30.30
N ASN A 424 -10.01 18.63 30.82
CA ASN A 424 -11.47 18.64 30.95
C ASN A 424 -12.19 18.43 29.61
N LEU A 425 -13.15 17.50 29.61
CA LEU A 425 -14.17 17.32 28.58
C LEU A 425 -14.99 18.62 28.46
N THR A 426 -14.97 19.23 27.28
CA THR A 426 -16.07 20.12 26.88
C THR A 426 -17.06 19.22 26.16
N ILE A 427 -18.22 18.99 26.77
CA ILE A 427 -19.32 18.15 26.24
C ILE A 427 -19.98 18.84 25.06
#